data_AF-A0A517TI65-F1
#
_entry.id   AF-A0A517TI65-F1
#
_cell.length_a   1.000
_cell.length_b   1.000
_cell.length_c   1.000
_cell.angle_alpha   90.00
_cell.angle_beta   90.00
_cell.angle_gamma   90.00
#
_symmetry.space_group_name_H-M   'P 1'
#
loop_
_entity.id
_entity.type
_entity.pdbx_description
1 polymer ?
#
loop_
_entity_poly.entity_id
_entity_poly.type
_entity_poly.pdbx_seq_one_letter_code
_entity_poly.pdbx_strand_id
1 'polypeptide(L)'
;MDHARNAAAWLLVMAPLVGHGEVATDQRQVAIGYERLETLALRIADAVETNDEARAEQIRTAIGQARTAGVTERFDRVVALLERQRYQSARSDQQEIATQLEELLRLVMADPRESRMEEERQRLETLRREIRAALREQRSLRSLQGRGDTEQAAPRQEDLARKIERLREPAEEADRLAGREAQDAAKGPAPGETPPGQTETDGESSPGDAKSIAKRIEASSQSMRRASKKLAEQDESAAEEQRQAQRELEAAQREAEERLRQIREEQRQRRLASLAERFRRMHESQVGIVNDTEARIEAKGDRKKEATRAERLAASQLAQRESDVGQAAEQALRLVRADGSSLVFDDALASVIEDLRTAEERLKRGRVDGVTLEIERSAVEALAEMIEAVDESLDELEQQRGQQGEAGPPPPGGPQGLVSKIAELKMIRARQARLLRQTKAWREAVRAGDATPAEVAERLAGLANEQRGLAQAAEAVAKPGP
;
A
#
# COMPACT_ATOMS: atom_id res chain seq x y z
N MET A 1 16.03 -2.95 -4.34
CA MET A 1 17.29 -3.70 -4.15
C MET A 1 17.77 -3.72 -2.70
N ASP A 2 17.41 -2.74 -1.85
CA ASP A 2 17.79 -2.76 -0.42
C ASP A 2 16.79 -3.45 0.54
N HIS A 3 15.63 -3.92 0.05
CA HIS A 3 14.66 -4.68 0.86
C HIS A 3 15.07 -6.14 1.10
N ALA A 4 15.92 -6.72 0.23
CA ALA A 4 16.44 -8.09 0.40
C ALA A 4 17.55 -8.18 1.46
N ARG A 5 18.34 -7.10 1.61
CA ARG A 5 19.48 -7.09 2.55
C ARG A 5 19.08 -7.14 4.03
N ASN A 6 17.88 -6.70 4.39
CA ASN A 6 17.42 -6.71 5.79
C ASN A 6 16.58 -7.93 6.17
N ALA A 7 16.02 -8.68 5.22
CA ALA A 7 15.41 -9.99 5.52
C ALA A 7 16.48 -11.05 5.82
N ALA A 8 17.64 -10.94 5.16
CA ALA A 8 18.83 -11.76 5.44
C ALA A 8 19.43 -11.50 6.84
N ALA A 9 19.05 -10.41 7.53
CA ALA A 9 19.54 -10.12 8.88
C ALA A 9 18.93 -11.02 9.97
N TRP A 10 17.77 -11.65 9.71
CA TRP A 10 17.17 -12.64 10.63
C TRP A 10 17.87 -14.01 10.58
N LEU A 11 18.74 -14.25 9.59
CA LEU A 11 19.49 -15.50 9.44
C LEU A 11 21.00 -15.38 9.75
N LEU A 12 21.47 -14.21 10.21
CA LEU A 12 22.91 -13.94 10.36
C LEU A 12 23.35 -13.31 11.69
N VAL A 13 22.53 -13.38 12.75
CA VAL A 13 22.94 -12.96 14.09
C VAL A 13 22.73 -14.09 15.10
N MET A 14 23.60 -15.11 15.04
CA MET A 14 23.95 -15.93 16.20
C MET A 14 25.38 -16.44 16.03
N ALA A 15 26.34 -15.72 16.60
CA ALA A 15 27.54 -16.35 17.14
C ALA A 15 27.66 -15.87 18.59
N PRO A 16 27.59 -16.81 19.54
CA PRO A 16 28.86 -17.31 20.07
C PRO A 16 28.87 -18.83 20.30
N LEU A 17 29.98 -19.47 19.96
CA LEU A 17 30.42 -20.78 20.50
C LEU A 17 29.33 -21.86 20.58
N VAL A 18 28.74 -22.18 19.43
CA VAL A 18 27.73 -23.22 19.28
C VAL A 18 28.43 -24.52 18.85
N GLY A 19 28.16 -25.62 19.56
CA GLY A 19 28.72 -26.92 19.21
C GLY A 19 28.29 -27.31 17.79
N HIS A 20 29.17 -27.93 17.00
CA HIS A 20 28.90 -28.27 15.59
C HIS A 20 27.59 -29.05 15.34
N GLY A 21 27.04 -29.74 16.35
CA GLY A 21 25.74 -30.41 16.27
C GLY A 21 24.52 -29.49 16.39
N GLU A 22 24.66 -28.31 16.99
CA GLU A 22 23.58 -27.36 17.24
C GLU A 22 23.26 -26.54 15.97
N VAL A 23 24.28 -26.13 15.18
CA VAL A 23 24.07 -25.48 13.86
C VAL A 23 23.37 -26.40 12.84
N ALA A 24 23.74 -27.68 12.81
CA ALA A 24 23.05 -28.65 11.95
C ALA A 24 21.61 -28.90 12.42
N THR A 25 21.36 -28.84 13.73
CA THR A 25 20.02 -28.97 14.32
C THR A 25 19.16 -27.75 13.98
N ASP A 26 19.69 -26.54 14.08
CA ASP A 26 19.01 -25.30 13.69
C ASP A 26 18.66 -25.32 12.19
N GLN A 27 19.59 -25.77 11.34
CA GLN A 27 19.33 -25.90 9.91
C GLN A 27 18.19 -26.89 9.62
N ARG A 28 18.09 -28.00 10.35
CA ARG A 28 16.95 -28.93 10.23
C ARG A 28 15.63 -28.27 10.67
N GLN A 29 15.64 -27.44 11.71
CA GLN A 29 14.44 -26.72 12.12
C GLN A 29 13.96 -25.74 11.04
N VAL A 30 14.89 -25.06 10.36
CA VAL A 30 14.55 -24.19 9.21
C VAL A 30 13.96 -25.01 8.05
N ALA A 31 14.51 -26.19 7.75
CA ALA A 31 13.96 -27.08 6.72
C ALA A 31 12.52 -27.52 7.04
N ILE A 32 12.25 -27.90 8.30
CA ILE A 32 10.89 -28.23 8.77
C ILE A 32 9.96 -27.01 8.66
N GLY A 33 10.48 -25.82 8.99
CA GLY A 33 9.75 -24.56 8.83
C GLY A 33 9.35 -24.30 7.38
N TYR A 34 10.23 -24.59 6.43
CA TYR A 34 9.97 -24.47 4.99
C TYR A 34 8.87 -25.44 4.51
N GLU A 35 8.88 -26.71 4.93
CA GLU A 35 7.82 -27.67 4.58
C GLU A 35 6.44 -27.23 5.11
N ARG A 36 6.42 -26.67 6.33
CA ARG A 36 5.20 -26.08 6.90
C ARG A 36 4.75 -24.88 6.10
N LEU A 37 5.67 -24.02 5.66
CA LEU A 37 5.35 -22.87 4.81
C LEU A 37 4.71 -23.33 3.49
N GLU A 38 5.27 -24.33 2.81
CA GLU A 38 4.66 -24.87 1.58
C GLU A 38 3.23 -25.37 1.83
N THR A 39 3.05 -26.14 2.91
CA THR A 39 1.73 -26.69 3.28
C THR A 39 0.72 -25.59 3.57
N LEU A 40 1.13 -24.56 4.32
CA LEU A 40 0.29 -23.40 4.63
C LEU A 40 -0.04 -22.61 3.37
N ALA A 41 0.94 -22.39 2.48
CA ALA A 41 0.73 -21.66 1.25
C ALA A 41 -0.26 -22.38 0.30
N LEU A 42 -0.19 -23.71 0.18
CA LEU A 42 -1.21 -24.48 -0.56
C LEU A 42 -2.59 -24.39 0.09
N ARG A 43 -2.69 -24.46 1.42
CA ARG A 43 -3.98 -24.25 2.12
C ARG A 43 -4.54 -22.86 1.90
N ILE A 44 -3.68 -21.84 1.88
CA ILE A 44 -4.09 -20.47 1.54
C ILE A 44 -4.60 -20.44 0.10
N ALA A 45 -3.90 -21.05 -0.85
CA ALA A 45 -4.34 -21.13 -2.25
C ALA A 45 -5.74 -21.75 -2.37
N ASP A 46 -5.99 -22.87 -1.70
CA ASP A 46 -7.31 -23.52 -1.70
C ASP A 46 -8.39 -22.65 -1.03
N ALA A 47 -8.05 -21.95 0.06
CA ALA A 47 -8.97 -21.06 0.76
C ALA A 47 -9.33 -19.82 -0.08
N VAL A 48 -8.39 -19.29 -0.87
CA VAL A 48 -8.63 -18.10 -1.70
C VAL A 48 -9.20 -18.43 -3.08
N GLU A 49 -9.08 -19.65 -3.58
CA GLU A 49 -9.47 -20.05 -4.95
C GLU A 49 -10.91 -19.68 -5.32
N THR A 50 -11.83 -19.77 -4.36
CA THR A 50 -13.25 -19.41 -4.56
C THR A 50 -13.46 -17.92 -4.82
N ASN A 51 -12.62 -17.07 -4.22
CA ASN A 51 -12.73 -15.61 -4.28
C ASN A 51 -11.72 -14.98 -5.25
N ASP A 52 -10.58 -15.64 -5.48
CA ASP A 52 -9.44 -15.19 -6.28
C ASP A 52 -8.65 -16.38 -6.86
N GLU A 53 -9.14 -16.90 -7.98
CA GLU A 53 -8.51 -18.00 -8.72
C GLU A 53 -7.09 -17.66 -9.17
N ALA A 54 -6.86 -16.43 -9.63
CA ALA A 54 -5.55 -15.98 -10.08
C ALA A 54 -4.51 -15.97 -8.96
N ARG A 55 -4.89 -15.57 -7.74
CA ARG A 55 -4.02 -15.63 -6.56
C ARG A 55 -3.71 -17.07 -6.16
N ALA A 56 -4.71 -17.96 -6.20
CA ALA A 56 -4.51 -19.38 -5.91
C ALA A 56 -3.53 -20.02 -6.90
N GLU A 57 -3.71 -19.77 -8.20
CA GLU A 57 -2.83 -20.27 -9.26
C GLU A 57 -1.40 -19.77 -9.05
N GLN A 58 -1.21 -18.48 -8.81
CA GLN A 58 0.12 -17.91 -8.58
C GLN A 58 0.83 -18.54 -7.38
N ILE A 59 0.14 -18.74 -6.25
CA ILE A 59 0.73 -19.40 -5.07
C ILE A 59 1.16 -20.83 -5.44
N ARG A 60 0.32 -21.56 -6.18
CA ARG A 60 0.64 -22.92 -6.66
C ARG A 60 1.83 -22.91 -7.62
N THR A 61 1.91 -21.96 -8.54
CA THR A 61 3.05 -21.80 -9.46
C THR A 61 4.33 -21.48 -8.70
N ALA A 62 4.29 -20.58 -7.73
CA ALA A 62 5.46 -20.21 -6.93
C ALA A 62 5.99 -21.41 -6.14
N ILE A 63 5.11 -22.19 -5.50
CA ILE A 63 5.47 -23.43 -4.81
C ILE A 63 6.01 -24.47 -5.79
N GLY A 64 5.37 -24.63 -6.95
CA GLY A 64 5.84 -25.53 -8.00
C GLY A 64 7.24 -25.17 -8.50
N GLN A 65 7.55 -23.88 -8.63
CA GLN A 65 8.89 -23.40 -8.99
C GLN A 65 9.91 -23.69 -7.90
N ALA A 66 9.58 -23.48 -6.63
CA ALA A 66 10.47 -23.80 -5.52
C ALA A 66 10.76 -25.31 -5.42
N ARG A 67 9.75 -26.15 -5.65
CA ARG A 67 9.91 -27.61 -5.78
C ARG A 67 10.80 -27.99 -6.96
N THR A 68 10.55 -27.42 -8.14
CA THR A 68 11.38 -27.66 -9.33
C THR A 68 12.83 -27.23 -9.12
N ALA A 69 13.04 -26.15 -8.35
CA ALA A 69 14.36 -25.66 -8.00
C ALA A 69 15.09 -26.60 -7.03
N GLY A 70 14.40 -27.51 -6.34
CA GLY A 70 14.98 -28.49 -5.43
C GLY A 70 15.44 -27.88 -4.10
N VAL A 71 14.62 -26.98 -3.53
CA VAL A 71 14.92 -26.28 -2.27
C VAL A 71 15.02 -27.27 -1.10
N THR A 72 14.10 -28.24 -1.01
CA THR A 72 14.11 -29.28 0.03
C THR A 72 15.38 -30.14 -0.04
N GLU A 73 15.76 -30.59 -1.24
CA GLU A 73 16.98 -31.38 -1.44
C GLU A 73 18.26 -30.58 -1.17
N ARG A 74 18.22 -29.25 -1.37
CA ARG A 74 19.32 -28.37 -0.91
C ARG A 74 19.37 -28.28 0.61
N PHE A 75 18.25 -28.16 1.31
CA PHE A 75 18.24 -28.18 2.77
C PHE A 75 18.89 -29.46 3.33
N ASP A 76 18.52 -30.62 2.79
CA ASP A 76 19.10 -31.91 3.19
C ASP A 76 20.61 -31.97 2.93
N ARG A 77 21.06 -31.44 1.78
CA ARG A 77 22.49 -31.33 1.45
C ARG A 77 23.23 -30.42 2.42
N VAL A 78 22.68 -29.27 2.79
CA VAL A 78 23.30 -28.36 3.77
C VAL A 78 23.45 -29.06 5.11
N VAL A 79 22.40 -29.73 5.62
CA VAL A 79 22.47 -30.48 6.88
C VAL A 79 23.57 -31.54 6.83
N ALA A 80 23.64 -32.33 5.76
CA ALA A 80 24.67 -33.35 5.59
C ALA A 80 26.10 -32.75 5.46
N LEU A 81 26.24 -31.59 4.83
CA LEU A 81 27.52 -30.88 4.72
C LEU A 81 27.97 -30.30 6.08
N LEU A 82 27.04 -29.76 6.87
CA LEU A 82 27.29 -29.26 8.22
C LEU A 82 27.72 -30.39 9.17
N GLU A 83 27.05 -31.54 9.14
CA GLU A 83 27.42 -32.73 9.92
C GLU A 83 28.83 -33.26 9.58
N ARG A 84 29.19 -33.18 8.29
CA ARG A 84 30.52 -33.56 7.78
C ARG A 84 31.57 -32.45 7.91
N GLN A 85 31.25 -31.36 8.62
CA GLN A 85 32.13 -30.22 8.87
C GLN A 85 32.62 -29.51 7.59
N ARG A 86 31.87 -29.61 6.49
CA ARG A 86 32.18 -28.97 5.19
C ARG A 86 31.54 -27.59 5.08
N TYR A 87 31.97 -26.67 5.93
CA TYR A 87 31.32 -25.36 6.10
C TYR A 87 31.33 -24.47 4.85
N GLN A 88 32.37 -24.51 4.03
CA GLN A 88 32.45 -23.68 2.82
C GLN A 88 31.40 -24.09 1.78
N SER A 89 31.21 -25.40 1.59
CA SER A 89 30.15 -25.92 0.70
C SER A 89 28.77 -25.67 1.29
N ALA A 90 28.58 -25.90 2.59
CA ALA A 90 27.32 -25.62 3.27
C ALA A 90 26.91 -24.14 3.16
N ARG A 91 27.87 -23.21 3.28
CA ARG A 91 27.63 -21.78 3.13
C ARG A 91 27.19 -21.40 1.71
N SER A 92 27.81 -21.99 0.68
CA SER A 92 27.42 -21.76 -0.71
C SER A 92 25.98 -22.21 -0.96
N ASP A 93 25.63 -23.42 -0.53
CA ASP A 93 24.29 -23.97 -0.67
C ASP A 93 23.26 -23.16 0.16
N GLN A 94 23.62 -22.66 1.34
CA GLN A 94 22.77 -21.75 2.13
C GLN A 94 22.51 -20.41 1.42
N GLN A 95 23.49 -19.84 0.72
CA GLN A 95 23.29 -18.60 -0.05
C GLN A 95 22.33 -18.81 -1.23
N GLU A 96 22.42 -19.95 -1.90
CA GLU A 96 21.47 -20.33 -2.95
C GLU A 96 20.06 -20.51 -2.39
N ILE A 97 19.90 -21.25 -1.29
CA ILE A 97 18.61 -21.42 -0.61
C ILE A 97 18.02 -20.06 -0.24
N ALA A 98 18.82 -19.16 0.36
CA ALA A 98 18.34 -17.83 0.74
C ALA A 98 17.81 -17.06 -0.48
N THR A 99 18.53 -17.09 -1.60
CA THR A 99 18.11 -16.43 -2.85
C THR A 99 16.79 -17.03 -3.38
N GLN A 100 16.64 -18.34 -3.32
CA GLN A 100 15.44 -19.03 -3.79
C GLN A 100 14.23 -18.78 -2.89
N LEU A 101 14.43 -18.71 -1.57
CA LEU A 101 13.39 -18.35 -0.62
C LEU A 101 12.94 -16.89 -0.80
N GLU A 102 13.86 -15.97 -1.11
CA GLU A 102 13.51 -14.60 -1.46
C GLU A 102 12.66 -14.53 -2.74
N GLU A 103 13.03 -15.30 -3.76
CA GLU A 103 12.26 -15.38 -5.01
C GLU A 103 10.86 -15.99 -4.79
N LEU A 104 10.78 -17.08 -4.01
CA LEU A 104 9.52 -17.69 -3.61
C LEU A 104 8.64 -16.70 -2.83
N LEU A 105 9.20 -16.01 -1.83
CA LEU A 105 8.48 -15.00 -1.07
C LEU A 105 8.00 -13.86 -1.97
N ARG A 106 8.83 -13.39 -2.90
CA ARG A 106 8.44 -12.36 -3.86
C ARG A 106 7.25 -12.81 -4.72
N LEU A 107 7.28 -14.05 -5.20
CA LEU A 107 6.24 -14.61 -6.05
C LEU A 107 4.95 -14.91 -5.29
N VAL A 108 5.04 -15.43 -4.06
CA VAL A 108 3.87 -15.69 -3.21
C VAL A 108 3.25 -14.38 -2.72
N MET A 109 4.05 -13.35 -2.46
CA MET A 109 3.55 -12.06 -1.98
C MET A 109 3.01 -11.16 -3.10
N ALA A 110 3.51 -11.28 -4.33
CA ALA A 110 3.03 -10.46 -5.45
C ALA A 110 1.51 -10.62 -5.62
N ASP A 111 0.76 -9.52 -5.70
CA ASP A 111 -0.69 -9.54 -5.88
C ASP A 111 -1.01 -9.46 -7.39
N PRO A 112 -1.61 -10.51 -8.01
CA PRO A 112 -1.97 -10.49 -9.43
C PRO A 112 -2.98 -9.41 -9.74
N ARG A 113 -3.81 -9.02 -8.77
CA ARG A 113 -4.77 -7.91 -8.94
C ARG A 113 -4.03 -6.59 -9.03
N GLU A 114 -3.06 -6.34 -8.15
CA GLU A 114 -2.24 -5.11 -8.19
C GLU A 114 -1.49 -4.99 -9.52
N SER A 115 -0.91 -6.09 -10.03
CA SER A 115 -0.22 -6.07 -11.32
C SER A 115 -1.16 -5.79 -12.49
N ARG A 116 -2.39 -6.31 -12.46
CA ARG A 116 -3.41 -6.08 -13.50
C ARG A 116 -3.92 -4.64 -13.49
N MET A 117 -4.27 -4.13 -12.31
CA MET A 117 -4.67 -2.72 -12.14
C MET A 117 -3.59 -1.77 -12.63
N GLU A 118 -2.32 -2.06 -12.32
CA GLU A 118 -1.20 -1.23 -12.77
C GLU A 118 -1.02 -1.28 -14.30
N GLU A 119 -1.20 -2.44 -14.92
CA GLU A 119 -1.20 -2.57 -16.38
C GLU A 119 -2.37 -1.78 -17.01
N GLU A 120 -3.58 -1.91 -16.47
CA GLU A 120 -4.74 -1.15 -16.94
C GLU A 120 -4.51 0.36 -16.79
N ARG A 121 -3.98 0.80 -15.65
CA ARG A 121 -3.64 2.19 -15.38
C ARG A 121 -2.69 2.76 -16.44
N GLN A 122 -1.60 2.06 -16.74
CA GLN A 122 -0.60 2.50 -17.73
C GLN A 122 -1.20 2.60 -19.14
N ARG A 123 -2.04 1.62 -19.50
CA ARG A 123 -2.75 1.61 -20.80
C ARG A 123 -3.73 2.77 -20.89
N LEU A 124 -4.57 2.98 -19.88
CA LEU A 124 -5.53 4.08 -19.83
C LEU A 124 -4.86 5.45 -19.81
N GLU A 125 -3.73 5.62 -19.11
CA GLU A 125 -2.96 6.88 -19.13
C GLU A 125 -2.43 7.19 -20.53
N THR A 126 -1.93 6.17 -21.22
CA THR A 126 -1.47 6.28 -22.61
C THR A 126 -2.64 6.63 -23.51
N LEU A 127 -3.75 5.88 -23.46
CA LEU A 127 -4.97 6.14 -24.23
C LEU A 127 -5.48 7.57 -24.00
N ARG A 128 -5.62 8.01 -22.75
CA ARG A 128 -6.05 9.37 -22.41
C ARG A 128 -5.14 10.42 -23.05
N ARG A 129 -3.81 10.22 -23.02
CA ARG A 129 -2.84 11.14 -23.62
C ARG A 129 -2.99 11.22 -25.13
N GLU A 130 -3.10 10.07 -25.80
CA GLU A 130 -3.25 9.97 -27.26
C GLU A 130 -4.61 10.51 -27.73
N ILE A 131 -5.70 10.20 -27.04
CA ILE A 131 -7.04 10.77 -27.32
C ILE A 131 -7.00 12.30 -27.19
N ARG A 132 -6.36 12.82 -26.13
CA ARG A 132 -6.22 14.27 -25.93
C ARG A 132 -5.37 14.91 -27.04
N ALA A 133 -4.35 14.21 -27.56
CA ALA A 133 -3.58 14.65 -28.71
C ALA A 133 -4.43 14.68 -29.99
N ALA A 134 -5.21 13.63 -30.26
CA ALA A 134 -6.14 13.56 -31.39
C ALA A 134 -7.19 14.68 -31.33
N LEU A 135 -7.74 15.00 -30.15
CA LEU A 135 -8.68 16.11 -29.96
C LEU A 135 -8.04 17.50 -30.19
N ARG A 136 -6.74 17.66 -29.90
CA ARG A 136 -6.01 18.89 -30.24
C ARG A 136 -5.76 19.00 -31.74
N GLU A 137 -5.39 17.90 -32.39
CA GLU A 137 -5.19 17.81 -33.84
C GLU A 137 -6.51 18.07 -34.60
N GLN A 138 -7.64 17.52 -34.14
CA GLN A 138 -8.94 17.83 -34.75
C GLN A 138 -9.30 19.32 -34.64
N ARG A 139 -8.99 19.96 -33.50
CA ARG A 139 -9.22 21.40 -33.31
C ARG A 139 -8.35 22.24 -34.24
N SER A 140 -7.08 21.88 -34.43
CA SER A 140 -6.21 22.59 -35.37
C SER A 140 -6.66 22.41 -36.82
N LEU A 141 -7.09 21.20 -37.22
CA LEU A 141 -7.66 20.94 -38.54
C LEU A 141 -8.91 21.79 -38.81
N ARG A 142 -9.81 21.88 -37.84
CA ARG A 142 -11.01 22.73 -37.98
C ARG A 142 -10.66 24.21 -38.10
N SER A 143 -9.63 24.67 -37.41
CA SER A 143 -9.13 26.05 -37.55
C SER A 143 -8.51 26.33 -38.92
N LEU A 144 -7.83 25.35 -39.53
CA LEU A 144 -7.27 25.49 -40.89
C LEU A 144 -8.39 25.55 -41.93
N GLN A 145 -9.42 24.72 -41.78
CA GLN A 145 -10.60 24.73 -42.65
C GLN A 145 -11.34 26.07 -42.61
N GLY A 146 -11.48 26.67 -41.42
CA GLY A 146 -12.07 28.00 -41.27
C GLY A 146 -11.28 29.14 -41.93
N ARG A 147 -10.01 28.91 -42.32
CA ARG A 147 -9.16 29.85 -43.07
C ARG A 147 -9.20 29.64 -44.58
N GLY A 148 -9.90 28.62 -45.07
CA GLY A 148 -10.03 28.33 -46.50
C GLY A 148 -9.01 27.33 -47.07
N ASP A 149 -8.09 26.80 -46.26
CA ASP A 149 -7.07 25.82 -46.70
C ASP A 149 -7.63 24.39 -46.74
N THR A 150 -8.64 24.15 -47.58
CA THR A 150 -9.37 22.87 -47.63
C THR A 150 -8.63 21.76 -48.36
N GLU A 151 -7.76 22.07 -49.33
CA GLU A 151 -7.00 21.07 -50.10
C GLU A 151 -6.09 20.19 -49.22
N GLN A 152 -5.50 20.76 -48.16
CA GLN A 152 -4.64 20.02 -47.23
C GLN A 152 -5.43 19.38 -46.08
N ALA A 153 -6.73 19.69 -45.94
CA ALA A 153 -7.53 19.24 -44.80
C ALA A 153 -7.93 17.76 -44.93
N ALA A 154 -8.33 17.32 -46.13
CA ALA A 154 -8.74 15.93 -46.38
C ALA A 154 -7.63 14.89 -46.08
N PRO A 155 -6.38 15.02 -46.58
CA PRO A 155 -5.32 14.05 -46.27
C PRO A 155 -4.96 14.03 -44.78
N ARG A 156 -4.87 15.19 -44.13
CA ARG A 156 -4.60 15.24 -42.68
C ARG A 156 -5.74 14.65 -41.85
N GLN A 157 -7.00 14.79 -42.31
CA GLN A 157 -8.15 14.17 -41.67
C GLN A 157 -8.09 12.64 -41.76
N GLU A 158 -7.63 12.09 -42.89
CA GLU A 158 -7.40 10.65 -43.07
C GLU A 158 -6.23 10.14 -42.20
N ASP A 159 -5.14 10.90 -42.10
CA ASP A 159 -4.02 10.56 -41.22
C ASP A 159 -4.46 10.51 -39.75
N LEU A 160 -5.27 11.48 -39.31
CA LEU A 160 -5.86 11.48 -37.98
C LEU A 160 -6.78 10.27 -37.76
N ALA A 161 -7.59 9.90 -38.77
CA ALA A 161 -8.44 8.72 -38.69
C ALA A 161 -7.63 7.42 -38.49
N ARG A 162 -6.49 7.28 -39.17
CA ARG A 162 -5.55 6.15 -39.02
C ARG A 162 -4.86 6.17 -37.66
N LYS A 163 -4.47 7.34 -37.14
CA LYS A 163 -3.92 7.46 -35.79
C LYS A 163 -4.92 7.00 -34.74
N ILE A 164 -6.19 7.42 -34.85
CA ILE A 164 -7.27 7.00 -33.95
C ILE A 164 -7.52 5.50 -34.08
N GLU A 165 -7.53 4.94 -35.30
CA GLU A 165 -7.71 3.50 -35.53
C GLU A 165 -6.67 2.65 -34.80
N ARG A 166 -5.40 3.08 -34.79
CA ARG A 166 -4.32 2.40 -34.05
C ARG A 166 -4.54 2.35 -32.53
N LEU A 167 -5.40 3.22 -31.98
CA LEU A 167 -5.75 3.20 -30.56
C LEU A 167 -6.80 2.14 -30.22
N ARG A 168 -7.40 1.48 -31.22
CA ARG A 168 -8.44 0.46 -31.02
C ARG A 168 -7.90 -0.73 -30.21
N GLU A 169 -6.78 -1.31 -30.62
CA GLU A 169 -6.21 -2.49 -29.96
C GLU A 169 -5.85 -2.20 -28.49
N PRO A 170 -5.10 -1.13 -28.15
CA PRO A 170 -4.85 -0.78 -26.75
C PRO A 170 -6.12 -0.54 -25.93
N ALA A 171 -7.18 -0.01 -26.56
CA ALA A 171 -8.47 0.21 -25.89
C ALA A 171 -9.27 -1.08 -25.68
N GLU A 172 -9.24 -2.01 -26.63
CA GLU A 172 -9.84 -3.35 -26.45
C GLU A 172 -9.15 -4.10 -25.31
N GLU A 173 -7.82 -3.99 -25.21
CA GLU A 173 -7.07 -4.61 -24.12
C GLU A 173 -7.39 -3.96 -22.77
N ALA A 174 -7.48 -2.63 -22.70
CA ALA A 174 -7.93 -1.94 -21.49
C ALA A 174 -9.37 -2.34 -21.09
N ASP A 175 -10.29 -2.46 -22.06
CA ASP A 175 -11.65 -2.94 -21.83
C ASP A 175 -11.67 -4.40 -21.32
N ARG A 176 -10.77 -5.26 -21.80
CA ARG A 176 -10.65 -6.66 -21.34
C ARG A 176 -10.11 -6.76 -19.91
N LEU A 177 -9.13 -5.93 -19.55
CA LEU A 177 -8.58 -5.89 -18.18
C LEU A 177 -9.67 -5.48 -17.18
N ALA A 178 -10.40 -4.41 -17.48
CA ALA A 178 -11.53 -3.94 -16.66
C ALA A 178 -12.60 -5.02 -16.48
N GLY A 179 -12.94 -5.75 -17.56
CA GLY A 179 -13.92 -6.83 -17.51
C GLY A 179 -13.51 -8.00 -16.61
N ARG A 180 -12.21 -8.31 -16.51
CA ARG A 180 -11.69 -9.33 -15.60
C ARG A 180 -11.73 -8.87 -14.15
N GLU A 181 -11.42 -7.60 -13.88
CA GLU A 181 -11.50 -7.04 -12.52
C GLU A 181 -12.93 -7.04 -11.97
N ALA A 182 -13.92 -6.68 -12.81
CA ALA A 182 -15.33 -6.73 -12.43
C ALA A 182 -15.80 -8.15 -12.05
N GLN A 183 -15.29 -9.18 -12.74
CA GLN A 183 -15.61 -10.59 -12.42
C GLN A 183 -14.96 -11.03 -11.10
N ASP A 184 -13.73 -10.60 -10.83
CA ASP A 184 -13.02 -10.89 -9.58
C ASP A 184 -13.66 -10.15 -8.38
N ALA A 185 -14.21 -8.95 -8.59
CA ALA A 185 -14.93 -8.19 -7.58
C ALA A 185 -16.31 -8.78 -7.26
N ALA A 186 -17.02 -9.31 -8.26
CA ALA A 186 -18.33 -9.95 -8.09
C ALA A 186 -18.28 -11.28 -7.29
N LYS A 187 -17.08 -11.87 -7.14
CA LYS A 187 -16.85 -13.10 -6.35
C LYS A 187 -16.29 -12.84 -4.95
N GLY A 188 -16.08 -11.58 -4.53
CA GLY A 188 -15.62 -11.25 -3.18
C GLY A 188 -16.74 -11.34 -2.12
N PRO A 189 -16.40 -11.48 -0.82
CA PRO A 189 -17.41 -11.49 0.23
C PRO A 189 -18.06 -10.10 0.35
N ALA A 190 -19.37 -10.03 0.11
CA ALA A 190 -20.18 -8.88 0.53
C ALA A 190 -20.36 -8.93 2.05
N PRO A 191 -20.01 -7.87 2.82
CA PRO A 191 -20.43 -7.77 4.20
C PRO A 191 -21.84 -7.17 4.25
N GLY A 192 -22.81 -7.94 4.77
CA GLY A 192 -24.11 -7.41 5.18
C GLY A 192 -25.30 -8.17 4.59
N GLU A 193 -25.93 -9.00 5.41
CA GLU A 193 -27.22 -9.61 5.16
C GLU A 193 -28.31 -8.54 4.97
N THR A 194 -29.09 -8.64 3.89
CA THR A 194 -30.52 -8.28 3.90
C THR A 194 -31.31 -9.28 3.05
N PRO A 195 -32.58 -9.57 3.39
CA PRO A 195 -33.28 -10.76 2.88
C PRO A 195 -33.82 -10.58 1.46
N PRO A 196 -34.08 -11.68 0.72
CA PRO A 196 -34.55 -11.64 -0.65
C PRO A 196 -36.04 -11.28 -0.71
N GLY A 197 -36.35 -10.06 -1.16
CA GLY A 197 -37.69 -9.64 -1.58
C GLY A 197 -37.81 -9.69 -3.10
N GLN A 198 -38.69 -10.56 -3.59
CA GLN A 198 -39.03 -10.71 -5.01
C GLN A 198 -39.59 -9.41 -5.60
N THR A 199 -38.99 -8.97 -6.70
CA THR A 199 -39.71 -8.30 -7.79
C THR A 199 -39.05 -8.71 -9.10
N GLU A 200 -39.71 -9.62 -9.81
CA GLU A 200 -39.49 -9.83 -11.24
C GLU A 200 -39.98 -8.59 -11.97
N THR A 201 -39.05 -7.83 -12.56
CA THR A 201 -39.35 -6.95 -13.69
C THR A 201 -38.30 -7.22 -14.75
N ASP A 202 -38.75 -7.82 -15.85
CA ASP A 202 -38.05 -7.89 -17.12
C ASP A 202 -37.47 -6.53 -17.49
N GLY A 203 -36.14 -6.47 -17.45
CA GLY A 203 -35.33 -5.35 -17.88
C GLY A 203 -33.99 -5.89 -18.33
N GLU A 204 -33.89 -6.26 -19.60
CA GLU A 204 -32.63 -6.36 -20.32
C GLU A 204 -31.90 -5.00 -20.24
N SER A 205 -31.17 -4.80 -19.16
CA SER A 205 -30.07 -3.85 -19.09
C SER A 205 -28.93 -4.58 -18.41
N SER A 206 -28.22 -5.32 -19.24
CA SER A 206 -26.87 -5.77 -18.92
C SER A 206 -26.04 -4.51 -18.58
N PRO A 207 -25.20 -4.47 -17.54
CA PRO A 207 -24.39 -3.30 -17.20
C PRO A 207 -23.33 -2.91 -18.27
N GLY A 208 -23.39 -3.48 -19.48
CA GLY A 208 -22.42 -3.33 -20.57
C GLY A 208 -22.85 -2.41 -21.73
N ASP A 209 -23.96 -1.69 -21.62
CA ASP A 209 -24.45 -0.81 -22.70
C ASP A 209 -23.96 0.66 -22.63
N ALA A 210 -23.01 0.95 -21.75
CA ALA A 210 -22.11 2.07 -21.98
C ALA A 210 -21.13 1.64 -23.10
N LYS A 211 -21.17 2.31 -24.28
CA LYS A 211 -20.21 2.04 -25.37
C LYS A 211 -18.78 2.03 -24.80
N SER A 212 -18.11 0.88 -24.84
CA SER A 212 -16.74 0.72 -24.37
C SER A 212 -15.76 1.70 -25.05
N ILE A 213 -14.61 1.96 -24.44
CA ILE A 213 -13.58 2.88 -24.97
C ILE A 213 -13.21 2.46 -26.41
N ALA A 214 -13.03 1.16 -26.66
CA ALA A 214 -12.70 0.66 -27.99
C ALA A 214 -13.81 0.94 -29.03
N LYS A 215 -15.09 0.71 -28.68
CA LYS A 215 -16.23 1.01 -29.56
C LYS A 215 -16.30 2.50 -29.91
N ARG A 216 -16.01 3.39 -28.95
CA ARG A 216 -15.99 4.85 -29.18
C ARG A 216 -14.83 5.26 -30.10
N ILE A 217 -13.65 4.68 -29.91
CA ILE A 217 -12.49 4.90 -30.78
C ILE A 217 -12.77 4.43 -32.20
N GLU A 218 -13.37 3.25 -32.37
CA GLU A 218 -13.78 2.72 -33.67
C GLU A 218 -14.80 3.65 -34.36
N ALA A 219 -15.86 4.04 -33.65
CA ALA A 219 -16.87 4.97 -34.17
C ALA A 219 -16.27 6.33 -34.56
N SER A 220 -15.33 6.85 -33.76
CA SER A 220 -14.61 8.09 -34.09
C SER A 220 -13.75 7.92 -35.34
N SER A 221 -12.96 6.85 -35.46
CA SER A 221 -12.12 6.62 -36.64
C SER A 221 -12.97 6.53 -37.91
N GLN A 222 -14.07 5.77 -37.89
CA GLN A 222 -14.99 5.67 -39.02
C GLN A 222 -15.59 7.03 -39.40
N SER A 223 -16.00 7.83 -38.41
CA SER A 223 -16.52 9.18 -38.63
C SER A 223 -15.45 10.10 -39.22
N MET A 224 -14.19 10.03 -38.77
CA MET A 224 -13.08 10.80 -39.35
C MET A 224 -12.77 10.40 -40.80
N ARG A 225 -12.86 9.11 -41.15
CA ARG A 225 -12.71 8.65 -42.55
C ARG A 225 -13.83 9.20 -43.44
N ARG A 226 -15.07 9.19 -42.95
CA ARG A 226 -16.22 9.80 -43.67
C ARG A 226 -16.02 11.30 -43.84
N ALA A 227 -15.57 11.99 -42.79
CA ALA A 227 -15.21 13.40 -42.86
C ALA A 227 -14.14 13.66 -43.92
N SER A 228 -13.07 12.84 -43.97
CA SER A 228 -12.02 12.98 -44.98
C SER A 228 -12.55 12.87 -46.42
N LYS A 229 -13.40 11.87 -46.70
CA LYS A 229 -14.04 11.69 -48.02
C LYS A 229 -14.89 12.91 -48.41
N LYS A 230 -15.77 13.35 -47.50
CA LYS A 230 -16.62 14.52 -47.71
C LYS A 230 -15.82 15.81 -47.90
N LEU A 231 -14.69 15.98 -47.20
CA LEU A 231 -13.79 17.11 -47.40
C LEU A 231 -13.13 17.10 -48.77
N ALA A 232 -12.75 15.93 -49.29
CA ALA A 232 -12.22 15.80 -50.64
C ALA A 232 -13.27 16.15 -51.71
N GLU A 233 -14.54 15.87 -51.42
CA GLU A 233 -15.70 16.21 -52.26
C GLU A 233 -16.22 17.64 -52.04
N GLN A 234 -15.61 18.42 -51.14
CA GLN A 234 -16.05 19.76 -50.73
C GLN A 234 -17.49 19.81 -50.17
N ASP A 235 -17.95 18.71 -49.56
CA ASP A 235 -19.26 18.62 -48.92
C ASP A 235 -19.23 19.24 -47.49
N GLU A 236 -20.10 20.22 -47.25
CA GLU A 236 -20.26 20.90 -45.96
C GLU A 236 -20.66 19.94 -44.81
N SER A 237 -21.29 18.81 -45.14
CA SER A 237 -21.67 17.78 -44.16
C SER A 237 -20.46 17.08 -43.52
N ALA A 238 -19.23 17.30 -44.03
CA ALA A 238 -18.00 16.89 -43.37
C ALA A 238 -17.89 17.42 -41.93
N ALA A 239 -18.39 18.63 -41.67
CA ALA A 239 -18.36 19.23 -40.35
C ALA A 239 -19.18 18.43 -39.32
N GLU A 240 -20.25 17.76 -39.74
CA GLU A 240 -21.08 16.93 -38.87
C GLU A 240 -20.36 15.64 -38.46
N GLU A 241 -19.70 14.98 -39.42
CA GLU A 241 -18.87 13.79 -39.16
C GLU A 241 -17.72 14.12 -38.20
N GLN A 242 -17.05 15.26 -38.41
CA GLN A 242 -16.00 15.75 -37.51
C GLN A 242 -16.51 16.02 -36.09
N ARG A 243 -17.72 16.59 -35.94
CA ARG A 243 -18.36 16.81 -34.64
C ARG A 243 -18.72 15.49 -33.98
N GLN A 244 -19.23 14.52 -34.75
CA GLN A 244 -19.55 13.20 -34.22
C GLN A 244 -18.29 12.48 -33.72
N ALA A 245 -17.22 12.48 -34.50
CA ALA A 245 -15.94 11.90 -34.09
C ALA A 245 -15.39 12.57 -32.82
N GLN A 246 -15.46 13.91 -32.75
CA GLN A 246 -15.05 14.64 -31.55
C GLN A 246 -15.86 14.23 -30.31
N ARG A 247 -17.21 14.10 -30.43
CA ARG A 247 -18.06 13.66 -29.32
C ARG A 247 -17.68 12.27 -28.81
N GLU A 248 -17.39 11.33 -29.71
CA GLU A 248 -17.00 9.98 -29.33
C GLU A 248 -15.61 9.95 -28.66
N LEU A 249 -14.64 10.74 -29.15
CA LEU A 249 -13.33 10.88 -28.49
C LEU A 249 -13.42 11.53 -27.11
N GLU A 250 -14.24 12.57 -26.96
CA GLU A 250 -14.46 13.22 -25.65
C GLU A 250 -15.14 12.25 -24.67
N ALA A 251 -16.08 11.43 -25.14
CA ALA A 251 -16.70 10.39 -24.32
C ALA A 251 -15.69 9.30 -23.94
N ALA A 252 -14.85 8.85 -24.87
CA ALA A 252 -13.78 7.88 -24.61
C ALA A 252 -12.75 8.44 -23.60
N GLN A 253 -12.40 9.74 -23.71
CA GLN A 253 -11.51 10.39 -22.77
C GLN A 253 -12.11 10.42 -21.36
N ARG A 254 -13.39 10.78 -21.23
CA ARG A 254 -14.10 10.81 -19.94
C ARG A 254 -14.14 9.43 -19.29
N GLU A 255 -14.48 8.40 -20.06
CA GLU A 255 -14.53 7.02 -19.59
C GLU A 255 -13.15 6.52 -19.13
N ALA A 256 -12.08 6.83 -19.89
CA ALA A 256 -10.71 6.53 -19.47
C ALA A 256 -10.31 7.27 -18.18
N GLU A 257 -10.71 8.53 -18.03
CA GLU A 257 -10.45 9.33 -16.82
C GLU A 257 -11.21 8.81 -15.60
N GLU A 258 -12.44 8.33 -15.78
CA GLU A 258 -13.27 7.72 -14.74
C GLU A 258 -12.69 6.38 -14.27
N ARG A 259 -12.32 5.47 -15.18
CA ARG A 259 -11.65 4.21 -14.83
C ARG A 259 -10.32 4.43 -14.14
N LEU A 260 -9.51 5.40 -14.62
CA LEU A 260 -8.27 5.78 -13.94
C LEU A 260 -8.52 6.30 -12.52
N ARG A 261 -9.65 6.95 -12.27
CA ARG A 261 -10.02 7.38 -10.93
C ARG A 261 -10.39 6.19 -10.06
N GLN A 262 -11.20 5.26 -10.57
CA GLN A 262 -11.58 4.02 -9.87
C GLN A 262 -10.35 3.20 -9.48
N ILE A 263 -9.40 2.97 -10.40
CA ILE A 263 -8.15 2.26 -10.12
C ILE A 263 -7.34 2.94 -9.01
N ARG A 264 -7.22 4.28 -9.04
CA ARG A 264 -6.53 5.02 -7.98
C ARG A 264 -7.22 4.87 -6.62
N GLU A 265 -8.55 4.92 -6.60
CA GLU A 265 -9.35 4.74 -5.39
C GLU A 265 -9.18 3.32 -4.81
N GLU A 266 -9.21 2.28 -5.65
CA GLU A 266 -8.99 0.90 -5.22
C GLU A 266 -7.56 0.66 -4.73
N GLN A 267 -6.54 1.13 -5.46
CA GLN A 267 -5.14 1.03 -5.01
C GLN A 267 -4.95 1.73 -3.66
N ARG A 268 -5.57 2.89 -3.46
CA ARG A 268 -5.54 3.59 -2.17
C ARG A 268 -6.22 2.76 -1.08
N GLN A 269 -7.41 2.22 -1.33
CA GLN A 269 -8.14 1.40 -0.37
C GLN A 269 -7.31 0.18 0.07
N ARG A 270 -6.70 -0.53 -0.88
CA ARG A 270 -5.85 -1.69 -0.58
C ARG A 270 -4.62 -1.33 0.24
N ARG A 271 -3.97 -0.20 -0.09
CA ARG A 271 -2.84 0.31 0.69
C ARG A 271 -3.25 0.65 2.11
N LEU A 272 -4.35 1.37 2.28
CA LEU A 272 -4.90 1.70 3.60
C LEU A 272 -5.25 0.44 4.40
N ALA A 273 -5.90 -0.56 3.80
CA ALA A 273 -6.22 -1.81 4.48
C ALA A 273 -4.96 -2.56 4.94
N SER A 274 -3.93 -2.65 4.07
CA SER A 274 -2.63 -3.24 4.41
C SER A 274 -1.94 -2.49 5.54
N LEU A 275 -1.99 -1.16 5.53
CA LEU A 275 -1.47 -0.32 6.60
C LEU A 275 -2.24 -0.52 7.91
N ALA A 276 -3.57 -0.56 7.87
CA ALA A 276 -4.42 -0.79 9.04
C ALA A 276 -4.05 -2.12 9.73
N GLU A 277 -3.90 -3.20 8.96
CA GLU A 277 -3.51 -4.50 9.51
C GLU A 277 -2.11 -4.48 10.14
N ARG A 278 -1.17 -3.75 9.52
CA ARG A 278 0.18 -3.57 10.08
C ARG A 278 0.14 -2.75 11.37
N PHE A 279 -0.59 -1.65 11.40
CA PHE A 279 -0.73 -0.82 12.60
C PHE A 279 -1.41 -1.57 13.73
N ARG A 280 -2.46 -2.34 13.46
CA ARG A 280 -3.12 -3.18 14.48
C ARG A 280 -2.17 -4.21 15.10
N ARG A 281 -1.36 -4.90 14.28
CA ARG A 281 -0.34 -5.84 14.79
C ARG A 281 0.72 -5.14 15.65
N MET A 282 1.21 -3.98 15.21
CA MET A 282 2.16 -3.20 16.00
C MET A 282 1.55 -2.70 17.30
N HIS A 283 0.31 -2.19 17.26
CA HIS A 283 -0.44 -1.73 18.41
C HIS A 283 -0.67 -2.86 19.43
N GLU A 284 -1.11 -4.03 19.00
CA GLU A 284 -1.29 -5.20 19.87
C GLU A 284 0.03 -5.61 20.55
N SER A 285 1.13 -5.68 19.78
CA SER A 285 2.46 -5.98 20.32
C SER A 285 2.88 -4.94 21.36
N GLN A 286 2.68 -3.65 21.06
CA GLN A 286 3.05 -2.54 21.94
C GLN A 286 2.23 -2.53 23.23
N VAL A 287 0.92 -2.77 23.15
CA VAL A 287 0.06 -2.94 24.35
C VAL A 287 0.58 -4.09 25.22
N GLY A 288 1.00 -5.20 24.61
CA GLY A 288 1.63 -6.30 25.32
C GLY A 288 2.94 -5.92 26.01
N ILE A 289 3.75 -5.02 25.42
CA ILE A 289 5.01 -4.54 26.02
C ILE A 289 4.70 -3.62 27.21
N VAL A 290 3.79 -2.65 27.03
CA VAL A 290 3.34 -1.72 28.08
C VAL A 290 2.87 -2.49 29.32
N ASN A 291 2.01 -3.49 29.14
CA ASN A 291 1.49 -4.29 30.25
C ASN A 291 2.60 -5.06 30.98
N ASP A 292 3.57 -5.60 30.26
CA ASP A 292 4.70 -6.31 30.85
C ASP A 292 5.67 -5.36 31.58
N THR A 293 5.90 -4.16 31.04
CA THR A 293 6.69 -3.11 31.69
C THR A 293 6.01 -2.65 32.98
N GLU A 294 4.70 -2.40 32.95
CA GLU A 294 3.89 -2.00 34.11
C GLU A 294 3.94 -3.06 35.21
N ALA A 295 3.67 -4.33 34.88
CA ALA A 295 3.73 -5.43 35.84
C ALA A 295 5.12 -5.56 36.52
N ARG A 296 6.20 -5.21 35.81
CA ARG A 296 7.56 -5.22 36.37
C ARG A 296 7.84 -4.05 37.29
N ILE A 297 7.32 -2.86 36.96
CA ILE A 297 7.40 -1.69 37.84
C ILE A 297 6.68 -2.01 39.15
N GLU A 298 5.47 -2.59 39.09
CA GLU A 298 4.71 -3.01 40.27
C GLU A 298 5.45 -4.07 41.09
N ALA A 299 6.02 -5.10 40.43
CA ALA A 299 6.76 -6.17 41.10
C ALA A 299 8.04 -5.68 41.81
N LYS A 300 8.67 -4.63 41.28
CA LYS A 300 9.85 -4.00 41.88
C LYS A 300 9.49 -3.22 43.15
N GLY A 301 8.35 -2.51 43.16
CA GLY A 301 7.93 -1.65 44.27
C GLY A 301 9.02 -0.65 44.69
N ASP A 302 9.09 -0.32 45.99
CA ASP A 302 10.08 0.63 46.54
C ASP A 302 11.50 0.04 46.72
N ARG A 303 11.79 -1.14 46.17
CA ARG A 303 13.07 -1.82 46.39
C ARG A 303 14.20 -1.04 45.71
N LYS A 304 15.02 -0.36 46.52
CA LYS A 304 16.29 0.28 46.10
C LYS A 304 17.44 -0.69 45.81
N LYS A 305 17.16 -2.00 45.68
CA LYS A 305 18.20 -3.00 45.40
C LYS A 305 18.55 -3.00 43.91
N GLU A 306 19.80 -3.33 43.61
CA GLU A 306 20.22 -3.53 42.22
C GLU A 306 19.39 -4.62 41.54
N ALA A 307 19.14 -4.44 40.25
CA ALA A 307 18.39 -5.39 39.45
C ALA A 307 19.08 -6.76 39.45
N THR A 308 18.30 -7.78 39.77
CA THR A 308 18.68 -9.20 39.67
C THR A 308 19.02 -9.56 38.23
N ARG A 309 19.74 -10.67 38.03
CA ARG A 309 20.05 -11.18 36.68
C ARG A 309 18.78 -11.48 35.88
N ALA A 310 17.74 -11.97 36.54
CA ALA A 310 16.44 -12.25 35.92
C ALA A 310 15.74 -10.97 35.44
N GLU A 311 15.74 -9.91 36.25
CA GLU A 311 15.18 -8.60 35.86
C GLU A 311 15.94 -7.96 34.70
N ARG A 312 17.28 -8.07 34.68
CA ARG A 312 18.09 -7.60 33.54
C ARG A 312 17.81 -8.36 32.25
N LEU A 313 17.66 -9.68 32.33
CA LEU A 313 17.31 -10.50 31.18
C LEU A 313 15.92 -10.14 30.65
N ALA A 314 14.96 -9.96 31.54
CA ALA A 314 13.62 -9.50 31.20
C ALA A 314 13.59 -8.12 30.53
N ALA A 315 14.36 -7.15 31.06
CA ALA A 315 14.48 -5.83 30.42
C ALA A 315 15.08 -5.93 29.02
N SER A 316 16.06 -6.82 28.80
CA SER A 316 16.61 -7.09 27.47
C SER A 316 15.59 -7.74 26.53
N GLN A 317 14.68 -8.58 27.03
CA GLN A 317 13.60 -9.17 26.22
C GLN A 317 12.56 -8.13 25.82
N LEU A 318 12.18 -7.22 26.74
CA LEU A 318 11.32 -6.09 26.41
C LEU A 318 11.98 -5.19 25.36
N ALA A 319 13.27 -4.89 25.52
CA ALA A 319 14.03 -4.11 24.54
C ALA A 319 14.04 -4.76 23.15
N GLN A 320 14.17 -6.09 23.08
CA GLN A 320 14.13 -6.80 21.81
C GLN A 320 12.74 -6.67 21.15
N ARG A 321 11.67 -6.83 21.93
CA ARG A 321 10.29 -6.66 21.43
C ARG A 321 10.02 -5.24 20.94
N GLU A 322 10.51 -4.22 21.66
CA GLU A 322 10.46 -2.81 21.21
C GLU A 322 11.19 -2.63 19.87
N SER A 323 12.38 -3.24 19.73
CA SER A 323 13.14 -3.22 18.47
C SER A 323 12.35 -3.84 17.31
N ASP A 324 11.66 -4.96 17.55
CA ASP A 324 10.85 -5.64 16.53
C ASP A 324 9.66 -4.76 16.08
N VAL A 325 8.98 -4.08 17.01
CA VAL A 325 7.92 -3.11 16.68
C VAL A 325 8.50 -1.90 15.93
N GLY A 326 9.67 -1.39 16.35
CA GLY A 326 10.38 -0.30 15.67
C GLY A 326 10.72 -0.64 14.21
N GLN A 327 11.21 -1.86 13.94
CA GLN A 327 11.49 -2.32 12.58
C GLN A 327 10.21 -2.42 11.73
N ALA A 328 9.10 -2.88 12.31
CA ALA A 328 7.81 -2.92 11.63
C ALA A 328 7.32 -1.50 11.29
N ALA A 329 7.50 -0.54 12.20
CA ALA A 329 7.13 0.86 12.00
C ALA A 329 7.99 1.52 10.90
N GLU A 330 9.29 1.25 10.85
CA GLU A 330 10.17 1.69 9.76
C GLU A 330 9.77 1.11 8.39
N GLN A 331 9.32 -0.15 8.36
CA GLN A 331 8.79 -0.75 7.15
C GLN A 331 7.51 -0.04 6.69
N ALA A 332 6.58 0.23 7.61
CA ALA A 332 5.36 0.97 7.32
C ALA A 332 5.67 2.41 6.83
N LEU A 333 6.65 3.09 7.44
CA LEU A 333 7.06 4.44 7.04
C LEU A 333 7.56 4.50 5.60
N ARG A 334 8.29 3.48 5.15
CA ARG A 334 8.73 3.40 3.75
C ARG A 334 7.56 3.28 2.77
N LEU A 335 6.50 2.57 3.15
CA LEU A 335 5.28 2.45 2.33
C LEU A 335 4.55 3.80 2.24
N VAL A 336 4.42 4.49 3.37
CA VAL A 336 3.80 5.83 3.44
C VAL A 336 4.60 6.83 2.57
N ARG A 337 5.92 6.84 2.68
CA ARG A 337 6.79 7.74 1.91
C ARG A 337 6.81 7.46 0.41
N ALA A 338 6.64 6.21 0.00
CA ALA A 338 6.55 5.85 -1.41
C ALA A 338 5.34 6.51 -2.09
N ASP A 339 4.30 6.83 -1.32
CA ASP A 339 3.11 7.53 -1.80
C ASP A 339 3.30 9.05 -1.86
N GLY A 340 4.19 9.60 -1.01
CA GLY A 340 4.58 11.02 -1.00
C GLY A 340 3.45 12.01 -0.68
N SER A 341 2.29 11.50 -0.27
CA SER A 341 1.01 12.20 -0.37
C SER A 341 0.43 12.69 0.96
N SER A 342 0.99 12.25 2.11
CA SER A 342 0.58 12.72 3.44
C SER A 342 1.78 13.01 4.35
N LEU A 343 2.07 14.31 4.56
CA LEU A 343 3.16 14.77 5.42
C LEU A 343 2.84 14.59 6.91
N VAL A 344 1.55 14.68 7.29
CA VAL A 344 1.10 14.49 8.67
C VAL A 344 1.28 13.04 9.10
N PHE A 345 0.93 12.10 8.22
CA PHE A 345 1.05 10.67 8.49
C PHE A 345 2.52 10.23 8.56
N ASP A 346 3.38 10.75 7.67
CA ASP A 346 4.84 10.54 7.72
C ASP A 346 5.44 11.01 9.05
N ASP A 347 5.12 12.23 9.47
CA ASP A 347 5.64 12.82 10.71
C ASP A 347 5.11 12.11 11.97
N ALA A 348 3.83 11.72 11.99
CA ALA A 348 3.27 10.94 13.09
C ALA A 348 3.97 9.59 13.27
N LEU A 349 4.19 8.86 12.17
CA LEU A 349 4.84 7.55 12.22
C LEU A 349 6.35 7.67 12.53
N ALA A 350 7.02 8.72 12.04
CA ALA A 350 8.40 9.02 12.41
C ALA A 350 8.55 9.27 13.93
N SER A 351 7.61 10.00 14.53
CA SER A 351 7.55 10.24 15.98
C SER A 351 7.35 8.94 16.77
N VAL A 352 6.50 8.02 16.29
CA VAL A 352 6.36 6.68 16.90
C VAL A 352 7.69 5.92 16.89
N ILE A 353 8.41 5.92 15.76
CA ILE A 353 9.72 5.25 15.65
C ILE A 353 10.73 5.82 16.65
N GLU A 354 10.72 7.14 16.86
CA GLU A 354 11.60 7.79 17.84
C GLU A 354 11.27 7.39 19.29
N ASP A 355 9.98 7.35 19.65
CA ASP A 355 9.52 6.88 20.97
C ASP A 355 9.92 5.41 21.19
N LEU A 356 9.68 4.51 20.22
CA LEU A 356 10.05 3.09 20.30
C LEU A 356 11.56 2.89 20.49
N ARG A 357 12.39 3.61 19.71
CA ARG A 357 13.86 3.56 19.85
C ARG A 357 14.33 4.07 21.22
N THR A 358 13.67 5.11 21.73
CA THR A 358 13.99 5.65 23.06
C THR A 358 13.64 4.65 24.16
N ALA A 359 12.47 4.01 24.07
CA ALA A 359 12.07 2.93 24.98
C ALA A 359 13.06 1.75 24.93
N GLU A 360 13.41 1.29 23.72
CA GLU A 360 14.41 0.24 23.49
C GLU A 360 15.75 0.55 24.19
N GLU A 361 16.31 1.75 23.98
CA GLU A 361 17.58 2.13 24.61
C GLU A 361 17.50 2.17 26.14
N ARG A 362 16.38 2.63 26.69
CA ARG A 362 16.16 2.67 28.13
C ARG A 362 16.08 1.26 28.72
N LEU A 363 15.32 0.37 28.08
CA LEU A 363 15.20 -1.03 28.48
C LEU A 363 16.53 -1.79 28.37
N LYS A 364 17.34 -1.53 27.32
CA LYS A 364 18.72 -2.06 27.20
C LYS A 364 19.61 -1.63 28.37
N ARG A 365 19.42 -0.41 28.89
CA ARG A 365 20.12 0.11 30.08
C ARG A 365 19.50 -0.39 31.39
N GLY A 366 18.49 -1.27 31.34
CA GLY A 366 17.78 -1.79 32.51
C GLY A 366 16.85 -0.78 33.19
N ARG A 367 16.50 0.32 32.52
CA ARG A 367 15.59 1.34 33.04
C ARG A 367 14.14 0.91 32.80
N VAL A 368 13.63 0.08 33.70
CA VAL A 368 12.20 -0.29 33.79
C VAL A 368 11.57 0.60 34.87
N ASP A 369 11.09 1.78 34.47
CA ASP A 369 10.58 2.84 35.34
C ASP A 369 9.42 3.59 34.67
N GLY A 370 8.75 4.47 35.42
CA GLY A 370 7.59 5.21 34.93
C GLY A 370 7.87 6.06 33.69
N VAL A 371 9.11 6.53 33.52
CA VAL A 371 9.49 7.25 32.29
C VAL A 371 9.46 6.35 31.07
N THR A 372 10.02 5.14 31.18
CA THR A 372 9.96 4.15 30.09
C THR A 372 8.50 3.80 29.78
N LEU A 373 7.68 3.54 30.80
CA LEU A 373 6.27 3.22 30.64
C LEU A 373 5.48 4.33 29.93
N GLU A 374 5.73 5.60 30.25
CA GLU A 374 5.04 6.73 29.60
C GLU A 374 5.44 6.90 28.12
N ILE A 375 6.69 6.58 27.76
CA ILE A 375 7.12 6.57 26.35
C ILE A 375 6.44 5.42 25.59
N GLU A 376 6.39 4.23 26.17
CA GLU A 376 5.71 3.09 25.57
C GLU A 376 4.19 3.34 25.40
N ARG A 377 3.55 3.97 26.39
CA ARG A 377 2.13 4.42 26.32
C ARG A 377 1.91 5.49 25.26
N SER A 378 2.84 6.43 25.10
CA SER A 378 2.82 7.41 23.99
C SER A 378 2.75 6.72 22.63
N ALA A 379 3.59 5.70 22.43
CA ALA A 379 3.61 4.93 21.20
C ALA A 379 2.30 4.17 20.96
N VAL A 380 1.69 3.57 22.01
CA VAL A 380 0.35 2.95 21.92
C VAL A 380 -0.71 3.96 21.48
N GLU A 381 -0.81 5.10 22.16
CA GLU A 381 -1.79 6.13 21.84
C GLU A 381 -1.63 6.64 20.39
N ALA A 382 -0.39 6.87 19.96
CA ALA A 382 -0.11 7.31 18.60
C ALA A 382 -0.46 6.25 17.54
N LEU A 383 -0.17 4.97 17.80
CA LEU A 383 -0.57 3.86 16.92
C LEU A 383 -2.10 3.75 16.83
N ALA A 384 -2.81 3.91 17.95
CA ALA A 384 -4.27 3.88 17.98
C ALA A 384 -4.89 5.03 17.14
N GLU A 385 -4.38 6.26 17.28
CA GLU A 385 -4.82 7.41 16.48
C GLU A 385 -4.56 7.21 14.97
N MET A 386 -3.44 6.58 14.60
CA MET A 386 -3.16 6.25 13.20
C MET A 386 -4.11 5.18 12.65
N ILE A 387 -4.47 4.18 13.48
CA ILE A 387 -5.49 3.18 13.10
C ILE A 387 -6.83 3.86 12.86
N GLU A 388 -7.28 4.73 13.77
CA GLU A 388 -8.53 5.48 13.63
C GLU A 388 -8.54 6.32 12.35
N ALA A 389 -7.46 7.03 12.05
CA ALA A 389 -7.36 7.84 10.83
C ALA A 389 -7.39 7.01 9.53
N VAL A 390 -6.79 5.82 9.55
CA VAL A 390 -6.81 4.89 8.42
C VAL A 390 -8.21 4.28 8.25
N ASP A 391 -8.85 3.87 9.35
CA ASP A 391 -10.18 3.27 9.35
C ASP A 391 -11.25 4.27 8.88
N GLU A 392 -11.21 5.52 9.35
CA GLU A 392 -12.09 6.58 8.84
C GLU A 392 -11.89 6.82 7.33
N SER A 393 -10.64 6.75 6.85
CA SER A 393 -10.36 6.91 5.41
C SER A 393 -10.89 5.74 4.59
N LEU A 394 -10.89 4.52 5.14
CA LEU A 394 -11.49 3.35 4.54
C LEU A 394 -13.03 3.48 4.50
N ASP A 395 -13.65 3.92 5.60
CA ASP A 395 -15.10 4.14 5.68
C ASP A 395 -15.56 5.21 4.67
N GLU A 396 -14.81 6.32 4.54
CA GLU A 396 -15.08 7.38 3.56
C GLU A 396 -15.03 6.85 2.11
N LEU A 397 -14.07 5.99 1.82
CA LEU A 397 -13.92 5.33 0.51
C LEU A 397 -15.10 4.40 0.20
N GLU A 398 -15.53 3.62 1.19
CA GLU A 398 -16.68 2.72 1.06
C GLU A 398 -17.99 3.49 0.86
N GLN A 399 -18.20 4.58 1.61
CA GLN A 399 -19.36 5.45 1.46
C GLN A 399 -19.40 6.13 0.09
N GLN A 400 -18.25 6.59 -0.42
CA GLN A 400 -18.16 7.16 -1.77
C GLN A 400 -18.46 6.14 -2.86
N ARG A 401 -18.11 4.87 -2.64
CA ARG A 401 -18.42 3.76 -3.56
C ARG A 401 -19.91 3.40 -3.52
N GLY A 402 -20.53 3.41 -2.34
CA GLY A 402 -21.97 3.18 -2.17
C GLY A 402 -22.85 4.28 -2.78
N GLN A 403 -22.39 5.54 -2.79
CA GLN A 403 -23.14 6.66 -3.37
C GLN A 403 -22.98 6.80 -4.90
N GLN A 404 -22.02 6.12 -5.52
CA GLN A 404 -21.83 6.11 -6.98
C GLN A 404 -22.93 5.33 -7.73
N GLY A 405 -23.90 4.73 -7.02
CA GLY A 405 -25.08 4.10 -7.61
C GLY A 405 -26.21 5.06 -8.04
N GLU A 406 -26.24 6.32 -7.57
CA GLU A 406 -27.43 7.19 -7.76
C GLU A 406 -27.17 8.67 -8.13
N ALA A 407 -25.92 9.14 -8.20
CA ALA A 407 -25.64 10.54 -8.54
C ALA A 407 -24.45 10.70 -9.50
N GLY A 408 -24.61 11.64 -10.44
CA GLY A 408 -23.68 11.93 -11.53
C GLY A 408 -22.24 12.27 -11.09
N PRO A 409 -21.32 12.42 -12.07
CA PRO A 409 -19.88 12.41 -11.83
C PRO A 409 -19.48 13.47 -10.79
N PRO A 410 -18.81 13.07 -9.70
CA PRO A 410 -18.26 14.01 -8.73
C PRO A 410 -17.32 15.00 -9.42
N PRO A 411 -17.18 16.23 -8.91
CA PRO A 411 -16.21 17.17 -9.44
C PRO A 411 -14.80 16.56 -9.38
N PRO A 412 -13.91 16.90 -10.34
CA PRO A 412 -12.55 16.39 -10.36
C PRO A 412 -11.80 16.87 -9.11
N GLY A 413 -11.75 16.01 -8.09
CA GLY A 413 -10.95 16.23 -6.90
C GLY A 413 -9.47 16.15 -7.27
N GLY A 414 -8.69 17.12 -6.78
CA GLY A 414 -7.23 17.13 -6.93
C GLY A 414 -6.55 15.88 -6.35
N PRO A 415 -5.22 15.80 -6.41
CA PRO A 415 -4.48 14.64 -5.89
C PRO A 415 -4.91 14.36 -4.45
N GLN A 416 -5.54 13.21 -4.24
CA GLN A 416 -5.99 12.78 -2.92
C GLN A 416 -4.81 12.14 -2.22
N GLY A 417 -4.54 12.57 -0.98
CA GLY A 417 -3.55 11.95 -0.11
C GLY A 417 -3.91 10.49 0.20
N LEU A 418 -2.94 9.77 0.76
CA LEU A 418 -3.15 8.42 1.32
C LEU A 418 -4.35 8.43 2.27
N VAL A 419 -4.40 9.44 3.14
CA VAL A 419 -5.45 9.71 4.12
C VAL A 419 -6.23 10.96 3.69
N SER A 420 -7.51 11.07 4.06
CA SER A 420 -8.32 12.24 3.73
C SER A 420 -7.81 13.50 4.46
N LYS A 421 -8.03 14.68 3.88
CA LYS A 421 -7.64 15.95 4.55
C LYS A 421 -8.32 16.13 5.91
N ILE A 422 -9.54 15.62 6.06
CA ILE A 422 -10.28 15.67 7.32
C ILE A 422 -9.60 14.77 8.35
N ALA A 423 -9.22 13.55 7.96
CA ALA A 423 -8.48 12.64 8.81
C ALA A 423 -7.08 13.21 9.17
N GLU A 424 -6.37 13.86 8.24
CA GLU A 424 -5.11 14.58 8.56
C GLU A 424 -5.30 15.68 9.62
N LEU A 425 -6.38 16.47 9.52
CA LEU A 425 -6.70 17.50 10.51
C LEU A 425 -7.06 16.90 11.88
N LYS A 426 -7.79 15.78 11.90
CA LYS A 426 -8.09 15.04 13.13
C LYS A 426 -6.82 14.48 13.77
N MET A 427 -5.91 13.91 12.98
CA MET A 427 -4.59 13.46 13.46
C MET A 427 -3.79 14.61 14.05
N ILE A 428 -3.78 15.79 13.41
CA ILE A 428 -3.11 16.98 13.95
C ILE A 428 -3.69 17.33 15.33
N ARG A 429 -5.02 17.35 15.45
CA ARG A 429 -5.70 17.66 16.72
C ARG A 429 -5.41 16.62 17.80
N ALA A 430 -5.44 15.33 17.46
CA ALA A 430 -5.19 14.25 18.39
C ALA A 430 -3.75 14.31 18.94
N ARG A 431 -2.78 14.51 18.04
CA ARG A 431 -1.38 14.73 18.42
C ARG A 431 -1.17 15.98 19.27
N GLN A 432 -1.82 17.10 18.93
CA GLN A 432 -1.75 18.31 19.77
C GLN A 432 -2.28 18.05 21.19
N ALA A 433 -3.37 17.29 21.31
CA ALA A 433 -3.94 16.92 22.61
C ALA A 433 -2.98 16.02 23.40
N ARG A 434 -2.35 15.04 22.75
CA ARG A 434 -1.34 14.15 23.37
C ARG A 434 -0.11 14.93 23.85
N LEU A 435 0.47 15.79 23.01
CA LEU A 435 1.59 16.66 23.36
C LEU A 435 1.28 17.52 24.59
N LEU A 436 0.07 18.08 24.66
CA LEU A 436 -0.37 18.86 25.81
C LEU A 436 -0.49 18.02 27.09
N ARG A 437 -1.04 16.80 27.01
CA ARG A 437 -1.13 15.87 28.15
C ARG A 437 0.27 15.51 28.65
N GLN A 438 1.17 15.13 27.76
CA GLN A 438 2.55 14.75 28.11
C GLN A 438 3.31 15.92 28.72
N THR A 439 3.18 17.12 28.17
CA THR A 439 3.80 18.33 28.72
C THR A 439 3.35 18.59 30.17
N LYS A 440 2.08 18.31 30.49
CA LYS A 440 1.56 18.45 31.86
C LYS A 440 2.10 17.35 32.77
N ALA A 441 2.05 16.09 32.33
CA ALA A 441 2.55 14.95 33.10
C ALA A 441 4.03 15.12 33.48
N TRP A 442 4.87 15.53 32.53
CA TRP A 442 6.28 15.77 32.78
C TRP A 442 6.56 16.93 33.75
N ARG A 443 5.75 18.00 33.71
CA ARG A 443 5.84 19.10 34.67
C ARG A 443 5.42 18.67 36.08
N GLU A 444 4.46 17.76 36.18
CA GLU A 444 4.01 17.20 37.46
C GLU A 444 5.03 16.21 38.04
N ALA A 445 5.65 15.36 37.21
CA ALA A 445 6.70 14.42 37.62
C ALA A 445 7.90 15.12 38.28
N VAL A 446 8.31 16.31 37.80
CA VAL A 446 9.36 17.12 38.48
C VAL A 446 8.91 17.59 39.84
N ARG A 447 7.65 18.02 39.97
CA ARG A 447 7.10 18.55 41.23
C ARG A 447 6.95 17.43 42.27
N ALA A 448 6.62 16.23 41.83
CA ALA A 448 6.51 15.03 42.66
C ALA A 448 7.88 14.45 43.05
N GLY A 449 8.95 14.77 42.31
CA GLY A 449 10.29 14.26 42.55
C GLY A 449 10.58 12.92 41.85
N ASP A 450 9.70 12.49 40.94
CA ASP A 450 9.77 11.22 40.22
C ASP A 450 10.75 11.25 39.04
N ALA A 451 11.11 12.44 38.57
CA ALA A 451 12.07 12.67 37.50
C ALA A 451 13.02 13.81 37.83
N THR A 452 14.26 13.74 37.36
CA THR A 452 15.23 14.82 37.60
C THR A 452 14.90 16.04 36.73
N PRO A 453 15.23 17.27 37.20
CA PRO A 453 15.03 18.47 36.38
C PRO A 453 15.72 18.42 35.01
N ALA A 454 16.86 17.72 34.92
CA ALA A 454 17.59 17.54 33.66
C ALA A 454 16.83 16.64 32.69
N GLU A 455 16.34 15.48 33.14
CA GLU A 455 15.55 14.55 32.32
C GLU A 455 14.27 15.20 31.80
N VAL A 456 13.61 16.02 32.63
CA VAL A 456 12.38 16.70 32.21
C VAL A 456 12.66 17.86 31.27
N ALA A 457 13.74 18.62 31.46
CA ALA A 457 14.14 19.68 30.53
C ALA A 457 14.40 19.11 29.13
N GLU A 458 15.08 17.96 29.04
CA GLU A 458 15.34 17.26 27.79
C GLU A 458 14.04 16.80 27.11
N ARG A 459 13.13 16.14 27.85
CA ARG A 459 11.86 15.69 27.25
C ARG A 459 10.95 16.85 26.84
N LEU A 460 10.86 17.92 27.64
CA LEU A 460 10.10 19.11 27.27
C LEU A 460 10.67 19.81 26.03
N ALA A 461 11.99 19.78 25.82
CA ALA A 461 12.61 20.27 24.60
C ALA A 461 12.24 19.40 23.38
N GLY A 462 12.21 18.08 23.53
CA GLY A 462 11.70 17.14 22.52
C GLY A 462 10.25 17.44 22.13
N LEU A 463 9.34 17.51 23.11
CA LEU A 463 7.93 17.85 22.89
C LEU A 463 7.75 19.23 22.22
N ALA A 464 8.61 20.20 22.53
CA ALA A 464 8.58 21.50 21.87
C ALA A 464 9.04 21.44 20.40
N ASN A 465 9.98 20.55 20.07
CA ASN A 465 10.38 20.30 18.67
C ASN A 465 9.24 19.59 17.91
N GLU A 466 8.60 18.58 18.50
CA GLU A 466 7.44 17.90 17.93
C GLU A 466 6.28 18.87 17.69
N GLN A 467 6.01 19.79 18.62
CA GLN A 467 5.00 20.83 18.45
C GLN A 467 5.30 21.77 17.27
N ARG A 468 6.58 22.06 16.99
CA ARG A 468 6.98 22.85 15.81
C ARG A 468 6.80 22.05 14.52
N GLY A 469 7.17 20.77 14.51
CA GLY A 469 6.91 19.87 13.37
C GLY A 469 5.42 19.78 13.04
N LEU A 470 4.59 19.59 14.07
CA LEU A 470 3.14 19.56 13.93
C LEU A 470 2.56 20.87 13.36
N ALA A 471 3.09 22.02 13.77
CA ALA A 471 2.67 23.33 13.25
C ALA A 471 3.03 23.48 11.75
N GLN A 472 4.20 23.00 11.34
CA GLN A 472 4.61 22.99 9.93
C GLN A 472 3.74 22.05 9.10
N ALA A 473 3.42 20.86 9.62
CA ALA A 473 2.53 19.91 8.97
C ALA A 473 1.12 20.49 8.81
N ALA A 474 0.59 21.18 9.82
CA ALA A 474 -0.71 21.86 9.75
C ALA A 474 -0.72 22.99 8.71
N GLU A 475 0.35 23.77 8.59
CA GLU A 475 0.49 24.79 7.55
C GLU A 475 0.53 24.16 6.14
N ALA A 476 1.18 23.00 6.00
CA ALA A 476 1.24 22.27 4.73
C ALA A 476 -0.14 21.74 4.31
N VAL A 477 -0.94 21.22 5.24
CA VAL A 477 -2.33 20.77 4.97
C VAL A 477 -3.23 21.95 4.58
N ALA A 478 -3.01 23.13 5.17
CA ALA A 478 -3.78 24.33 4.89
C ALA A 478 -3.44 25.00 3.54
N LYS A 479 -2.26 24.74 2.97
CA LYS A 479 -1.90 25.26 1.65
C LYS A 479 -2.63 24.48 0.55
N PRO A 480 -3.36 25.14 -0.36
CA PRO A 480 -3.87 24.45 -1.55
C PRO A 480 -2.67 23.92 -2.35
N GLY A 481 -2.73 22.65 -2.77
CA GLY A 481 -1.74 22.09 -3.69
C GLY A 481 -1.66 22.91 -4.98
N PRO A 482 -0.52 22.86 -5.70
CA PRO A 482 -0.32 23.62 -6.93
C PRO A 482 -1.32 23.30 -8.04
#